data_AF-C8S4V7-F1
#
_entry.id   AF-C8S4V7-F1
#
_cell.length_a   1.000
_cell.length_b   1.000
_cell.length_c   1.000
_cell.angle_alpha   90.00
_cell.angle_beta   90.00
_cell.angle_gamma   90.00
#
_symmetry.space_group_name_H-M   'P 1'
#
loop_
_entity.id
_entity.type
_entity.pdbx_description
1 polymer ?
#
loop_
_entity_poly.entity_id
_entity_poly.type
_entity_poly.pdbx_seq_one_letter_code
_entity_poly.pdbx_strand_id
1 'polypeptide(L)'
;MKRAAMLYCADIDAPRYKVLKQRDQLPFWTDGQSEEGGWSDFTLDDAFRLRLTLDMIGGEGTGDDQLGGLAPSYVPKVITNAMGYAERHPLNTIAQPDLWAGVVIFEHRPTKGTPYRFSSWYFGPISDFGDWLSAETAKAEGEYQGLRASPVRTFLANASRAAAFVRRRAFEHGLPEGSDFSEAI
;
A
#
# COMPACT_ATOMS: atom_id res chain seq x y z
N MET A 1 -5.72 14.07 13.91
CA MET A 1 -6.57 14.89 13.01
C MET A 1 -7.98 14.32 12.94
N LYS A 2 -9.00 15.14 12.68
CA LYS A 2 -10.40 14.65 12.56
C LYS A 2 -10.63 13.94 11.24
N ARG A 3 -11.67 13.10 11.17
CA ARG A 3 -12.01 12.30 9.98
C ARG A 3 -12.04 13.14 8.71
N ALA A 4 -12.72 14.30 8.72
CA ALA A 4 -12.83 15.15 7.53
C ALA A 4 -11.47 15.57 6.97
N ALA A 5 -10.51 15.90 7.83
CA ALA A 5 -9.15 16.23 7.44
C ALA A 5 -8.40 15.02 6.87
N MET A 6 -8.57 13.84 7.46
CA MET A 6 -7.99 12.59 6.95
C MET A 6 -8.52 12.25 5.56
N LEU A 7 -9.84 12.34 5.37
CA LEU A 7 -10.49 12.10 4.06
C LEU A 7 -10.03 13.11 3.01
N TYR A 8 -9.86 14.38 3.40
CA TYR A 8 -9.30 15.42 2.53
C TYR A 8 -7.86 15.10 2.11
N CYS A 9 -7.02 14.66 3.06
CA CYS A 9 -5.64 14.31 2.80
C CYS A 9 -5.50 13.07 1.90
N ALA A 10 -6.38 12.08 2.08
CA ALA A 10 -6.38 10.86 1.28
C ALA A 10 -7.13 10.99 -0.07
N ASP A 11 -7.81 12.10 -0.31
CA ASP A 11 -8.62 12.37 -1.51
C ASP A 11 -9.75 11.35 -1.72
N ILE A 12 -10.53 11.12 -0.66
CA ILE A 12 -11.63 10.16 -0.66
C ILE A 12 -12.89 10.79 -0.09
N ASP A 13 -14.02 10.52 -0.74
CA ASP A 13 -15.31 10.97 -0.23
C ASP A 13 -15.81 10.12 0.96
N ALA A 14 -16.73 10.70 1.75
CA ALA A 14 -17.29 10.03 2.90
C ALA A 14 -18.08 8.75 2.55
N PRO A 15 -18.88 8.69 1.46
CA PRO A 15 -19.53 7.45 1.03
C PRO A 15 -18.57 6.29 0.78
N ARG A 16 -17.50 6.49 -0.01
CA ARG A 16 -16.50 5.46 -0.33
C ARG A 16 -15.75 5.01 0.91
N TYR A 17 -15.36 5.95 1.77
CA TYR A 17 -14.76 5.61 3.07
C TYR A 17 -15.69 4.75 3.93
N LYS A 18 -16.99 5.11 4.01
CA LYS A 18 -17.97 4.34 4.79
C LYS A 18 -18.08 2.91 4.28
N VAL A 19 -18.09 2.70 2.96
CA VAL A 19 -18.10 1.36 2.35
C VAL A 19 -16.85 0.56 2.72
N LEU A 20 -15.66 1.16 2.62
CA LEU A 20 -14.41 0.49 3.01
C LEU A 20 -14.42 0.12 4.50
N LYS A 21 -14.85 1.04 5.37
CA LYS A 21 -14.96 0.80 6.81
C LYS A 21 -15.93 -0.33 7.14
N GLN A 22 -17.15 -0.31 6.56
CA GLN A 22 -18.19 -1.32 6.82
C GLN A 22 -17.79 -2.73 6.38
N ARG A 23 -16.85 -2.84 5.44
CA ARG A 23 -16.36 -4.11 4.89
C ARG A 23 -15.03 -4.55 5.52
N ASP A 24 -14.53 -3.84 6.52
CA ASP A 24 -13.22 -4.08 7.13
C ASP A 24 -12.07 -4.05 6.10
N GLN A 25 -12.11 -3.05 5.21
CA GLN A 25 -11.17 -2.86 4.10
C GLN A 25 -10.28 -1.63 4.28
N LEU A 26 -10.15 -1.12 5.50
CA LEU A 26 -9.23 -0.03 5.80
C LEU A 26 -7.81 -0.59 6.03
N PRO A 27 -6.76 0.12 5.60
CA PRO A 27 -5.37 -0.34 5.69
C PRO A 27 -4.71 -0.03 7.05
N PHE A 28 -5.51 0.36 8.04
CA PHE A 28 -5.08 0.67 9.39
C PHE A 28 -6.17 0.22 10.35
N TRP A 29 -5.76 -0.13 11.54
CA TRP A 29 -6.64 -0.62 12.57
C TRP A 29 -7.07 0.55 13.45
N THR A 30 -8.37 0.81 13.56
CA THR A 30 -8.90 1.72 14.56
C THR A 30 -9.19 0.89 15.82
N ASP A 31 -8.17 0.64 16.64
CA ASP A 31 -8.30 -0.17 17.85
C ASP A 31 -9.40 0.39 18.76
N GLY A 32 -10.38 -0.44 19.08
CA GLY A 32 -11.12 -0.36 20.35
C GLY A 32 -11.89 0.93 20.69
N GLN A 33 -12.13 1.86 19.77
CA GLN A 33 -13.01 2.99 20.04
C GLN A 33 -14.46 2.55 19.84
N SER A 34 -15.07 2.16 20.96
CA SER A 34 -16.48 1.82 21.11
C SER A 34 -17.36 2.77 20.29
N GLU A 35 -18.42 2.21 19.71
CA GLU A 35 -19.45 2.95 18.95
C GLU A 35 -20.11 4.10 19.75
N GLU A 36 -19.79 4.25 21.04
CA GLU A 36 -20.41 5.19 21.98
C GLU A 36 -19.50 6.32 22.49
N GLY A 37 -18.19 6.35 22.22
CA GLY A 37 -17.35 7.35 22.91
C GLY A 37 -16.00 7.65 22.26
N GLY A 38 -15.96 8.73 21.48
CA GLY A 38 -14.69 9.40 21.16
C GLY A 38 -14.47 9.58 19.68
N TRP A 39 -14.20 10.83 19.30
CA TRP A 39 -13.78 11.17 17.95
C TRP A 39 -12.40 10.56 17.73
N SER A 40 -12.30 9.51 16.91
CA SER A 40 -10.99 8.94 16.56
C SER A 40 -10.10 10.02 15.98
N ASP A 41 -8.94 10.21 16.60
CA ASP A 41 -7.90 11.04 16.05
C ASP A 41 -7.09 10.19 15.07
N PHE A 42 -7.22 10.55 13.79
CA PHE A 42 -6.46 9.93 12.70
C PHE A 42 -5.08 10.55 12.59
N THR A 43 -4.12 9.81 12.06
CA THR A 43 -2.74 10.26 11.80
C THR A 43 -2.54 10.57 10.31
N LEU A 44 -1.47 11.28 9.96
CA LEU A 44 -1.09 11.43 8.55
C LEU A 44 -0.70 10.09 7.91
N ASP A 45 -0.22 9.13 8.70
CA ASP A 45 0.02 7.76 8.23
C ASP A 45 -1.29 7.08 7.80
N ASP A 46 -2.39 7.26 8.54
CA ASP A 46 -3.70 6.73 8.13
C ASP A 46 -4.13 7.28 6.77
N ALA A 47 -3.97 8.59 6.55
CA ALA A 47 -4.28 9.21 5.26
C ALA A 47 -3.35 8.71 4.14
N PHE A 48 -2.07 8.52 4.44
CA PHE A 48 -1.09 7.96 3.51
C PHE A 48 -1.43 6.52 3.11
N ARG A 49 -1.66 5.64 4.07
CA ARG A 49 -2.06 4.25 3.82
C ARG A 49 -3.38 4.19 3.06
N LEU A 50 -4.34 5.07 3.37
CA LEU A 50 -5.60 5.15 2.64
C LEU A 50 -5.39 5.59 1.19
N ARG A 51 -4.57 6.62 0.95
CA ARG A 51 -4.23 7.07 -0.41
C ARG A 51 -3.57 5.95 -1.20
N LEU A 52 -2.60 5.26 -0.61
CA LEU A 52 -1.90 4.14 -1.23
C LEU A 52 -2.86 2.97 -1.52
N THR A 53 -3.84 2.75 -0.65
CA THR A 53 -4.92 1.76 -0.86
C THR A 53 -5.77 2.11 -2.07
N LEU A 54 -6.13 3.38 -2.24
CA LEU A 54 -6.92 3.84 -3.39
C LEU A 54 -6.13 3.67 -4.70
N ASP A 55 -4.84 4.00 -4.68
CA ASP A 55 -3.95 3.81 -5.83
C ASP A 55 -3.84 2.33 -6.22
N MET A 56 -3.81 1.40 -5.25
CA MET A 56 -3.76 -0.05 -5.53
C MET A 56 -5.09 -0.65 -5.96
N ILE A 57 -6.22 -0.19 -5.40
CA ILE A 57 -7.56 -0.59 -5.86
C ILE A 57 -7.76 -0.15 -7.32
N GLY A 58 -7.17 1.00 -7.67
CA GLY A 58 -7.31 1.61 -8.98
C GLY A 58 -8.76 2.09 -9.21
N GLY A 59 -9.22 1.90 -10.44
CA GLY A 59 -10.51 2.43 -10.88
C GLY A 59 -10.46 3.91 -11.29
N GLU A 60 -9.26 4.44 -11.53
CA GLU A 60 -9.08 5.66 -12.30
C GLU A 60 -9.46 5.38 -13.77
N GLY A 61 -10.20 6.30 -14.39
CA GLY A 61 -10.79 6.12 -15.72
C GLY A 61 -12.30 5.84 -15.69
N THR A 62 -12.94 5.88 -16.85
CA THR A 62 -14.37 5.62 -17.03
C THR A 62 -14.58 4.76 -18.26
N GLY A 63 -15.52 3.81 -18.21
CA GLY A 63 -15.82 2.93 -19.35
C GLY A 63 -14.67 1.97 -19.65
N ASP A 64 -14.30 1.86 -20.92
CA ASP A 64 -13.37 0.83 -21.40
C ASP A 64 -11.90 1.09 -21.01
N ASP A 65 -11.56 2.32 -20.62
CA ASP A 65 -10.22 2.70 -20.17
C ASP A 65 -10.01 2.52 -18.66
N GLN A 66 -10.99 1.95 -17.95
CA GLN A 66 -10.88 1.75 -16.51
C GLN A 66 -9.79 0.72 -16.20
N LEU A 67 -8.71 1.17 -15.57
CA LEU A 67 -7.62 0.29 -15.15
C LEU A 67 -8.06 -0.54 -13.94
N GLY A 68 -7.98 -1.86 -14.10
CA GLY A 68 -8.22 -2.81 -13.02
C GLY A 68 -7.06 -2.84 -12.04
N GLY A 69 -7.35 -2.61 -10.76
CA GLY A 69 -6.39 -2.81 -9.67
C GLY A 69 -6.66 -4.08 -8.86
N LEU A 70 -6.22 -4.08 -7.61
CA LEU A 70 -6.46 -5.16 -6.67
C LEU A 70 -7.86 -5.09 -6.06
N ALA A 71 -8.40 -6.26 -5.69
CA ALA A 71 -9.64 -6.33 -4.94
C ALA A 71 -9.49 -5.59 -3.59
N PRO A 72 -10.43 -4.72 -3.18
CA PRO A 72 -10.33 -3.95 -1.94
C PRO A 72 -10.09 -4.78 -0.67
N SER A 73 -10.57 -6.03 -0.63
CA SER A 73 -10.35 -6.94 0.49
C SER A 73 -8.91 -7.45 0.61
N TYR A 74 -8.11 -7.37 -0.46
CA TYR A 74 -6.72 -7.84 -0.47
C TYR A 74 -5.71 -6.71 -0.23
N VAL A 75 -6.07 -5.47 -0.57
CA VAL A 75 -5.16 -4.32 -0.52
C VAL A 75 -4.63 -4.04 0.89
N PRO A 76 -5.44 -4.03 1.98
CA PRO A 76 -4.92 -3.82 3.33
C PRO A 76 -3.75 -4.75 3.68
N LYS A 77 -3.86 -6.05 3.34
CA LYS A 77 -2.79 -7.02 3.55
C LYS A 77 -1.53 -6.67 2.75
N VAL A 78 -1.69 -6.26 1.50
CA VAL A 78 -0.56 -5.86 0.63
C VAL A 78 0.15 -4.65 1.20
N ILE A 79 -0.60 -3.60 1.59
CA ILE A 79 -0.04 -2.38 2.17
C ILE A 79 0.70 -2.70 3.47
N THR A 80 0.05 -3.40 4.41
CA THR A 80 0.67 -3.76 5.70
C THR A 80 1.95 -4.56 5.50
N ASN A 81 1.95 -5.57 4.63
CA ASN A 81 3.13 -6.38 4.39
C ASN A 81 4.24 -5.61 3.68
N ALA A 82 3.93 -4.86 2.62
CA ALA A 82 4.93 -4.07 1.89
C ALA A 82 5.57 -3.02 2.79
N MET A 83 4.77 -2.30 3.57
CA MET A 83 5.25 -1.30 4.52
C MET A 83 6.14 -1.89 5.63
N GLY A 84 5.98 -3.18 5.96
CA GLY A 84 6.88 -3.88 6.88
C GLY A 84 8.33 -4.01 6.39
N TYR A 85 8.59 -3.77 5.10
CA TYR A 85 9.93 -3.74 4.52
C TYR A 85 10.49 -2.32 4.35
N ALA A 86 9.76 -1.29 4.78
CA ALA A 86 10.21 0.08 4.67
C ALA A 86 11.32 0.38 5.69
N GLU A 87 12.56 0.62 5.23
CA GLU A 87 13.65 1.10 6.10
C GLU A 87 13.35 2.49 6.67
N ARG A 88 12.65 3.33 5.89
CA ARG A 88 12.22 4.67 6.28
C ARG A 88 10.81 4.93 5.79
N HIS A 89 10.01 5.56 6.65
CA HIS A 89 8.63 5.88 6.31
C HIS A 89 8.53 6.97 5.22
N PRO A 90 7.70 6.79 4.16
CA PRO A 90 7.52 7.75 3.07
C PRO A 90 7.22 9.19 3.49
N LEU A 91 6.47 9.34 4.59
CA LEU A 91 6.11 10.65 5.12
C LEU A 91 7.30 11.41 5.73
N ASN A 92 8.32 10.71 6.21
CA ASN A 92 9.42 11.30 6.98
C ASN A 92 10.61 11.77 6.13
N THR A 93 10.56 11.64 4.79
CA THR A 93 11.66 12.08 3.93
C THR A 93 11.16 13.06 2.88
N ILE A 94 11.77 14.25 2.88
CA ILE A 94 11.38 15.38 2.01
C ILE A 94 11.85 15.14 0.57
N ALA A 95 13.05 14.59 0.39
CA ALA A 95 13.60 14.16 -0.90
C ALA A 95 13.65 12.63 -0.93
N GLN A 96 12.58 11.99 -1.36
CA GLN A 96 12.55 10.53 -1.47
C GLN A 96 13.13 10.10 -2.82
N PRO A 97 13.88 8.97 -2.88
CA PRO A 97 13.93 8.17 -4.10
C PRO A 97 12.50 7.89 -4.59
N ASP A 98 12.29 7.57 -5.86
CA ASP A 98 10.96 7.17 -6.34
C ASP A 98 10.56 5.82 -5.73
N LEU A 99 9.98 5.83 -4.52
CA LEU A 99 9.64 4.65 -3.73
C LEU A 99 8.29 4.09 -4.18
N TRP A 100 8.25 2.78 -4.34
CA TRP A 100 7.06 2.03 -4.69
C TRP A 100 6.81 0.93 -3.65
N ALA A 101 5.54 0.65 -3.41
CA ALA A 101 5.09 -0.40 -2.52
C ALA A 101 4.14 -1.34 -3.28
N GLY A 102 4.18 -2.63 -2.99
CA GLY A 102 3.24 -3.57 -3.60
C GLY A 102 3.58 -5.04 -3.46
N VAL A 103 3.07 -5.82 -4.42
CA VAL A 103 3.15 -7.27 -4.42
C VAL A 103 3.47 -7.80 -5.81
N VAL A 104 4.32 -8.82 -5.85
CA VAL A 104 4.54 -9.65 -7.03
C VAL A 104 4.06 -11.06 -6.72
N ILE A 105 3.21 -11.58 -7.60
CA ILE A 105 2.74 -12.95 -7.55
C ILE A 105 3.63 -13.76 -8.49
N PHE A 106 4.31 -14.74 -7.92
CA PHE A 106 5.11 -15.71 -8.65
C PHE A 106 4.32 -16.98 -8.85
N GLU A 107 4.53 -17.63 -9.98
CA GLU A 107 4.01 -18.96 -10.27
C GLU A 107 5.18 -19.91 -10.50
N HIS A 108 5.07 -21.06 -9.87
CA HIS A 108 6.01 -22.15 -10.00
C HIS A 108 5.32 -23.30 -10.73
N ARG A 109 5.94 -23.78 -11.81
CA ARG A 109 5.40 -24.83 -12.68
C ARG A 109 6.25 -26.10 -12.58
N PRO A 110 5.91 -27.04 -11.69
CA PRO A 110 6.65 -28.29 -11.61
C PRO A 110 6.46 -29.11 -12.88
N THR A 111 7.48 -29.88 -13.29
CA THR A 111 7.41 -30.79 -14.45
C THR A 111 6.27 -31.80 -14.34
N LYS A 112 5.91 -32.17 -13.10
CA LYS A 112 4.76 -32.99 -12.76
C LYS A 112 4.07 -32.37 -11.54
N GLY A 113 2.80 -31.99 -11.67
CA GLY A 113 1.98 -31.49 -10.56
C GLY A 113 1.19 -30.22 -10.90
N THR A 114 0.46 -29.73 -9.91
CA THR A 114 -0.34 -28.50 -10.03
C THR A 114 0.56 -27.27 -9.86
N PRO A 115 0.43 -26.24 -10.73
CA PRO A 115 1.11 -24.97 -10.51
C PRO A 115 0.77 -24.40 -9.13
N TYR A 116 1.78 -23.89 -8.44
CA TYR A 116 1.61 -23.21 -7.16
C TYR A 116 1.97 -21.74 -7.30
N ARG A 117 1.26 -20.87 -6.58
CA ARG A 117 1.49 -19.43 -6.57
C ARG A 117 1.81 -18.93 -5.17
N PHE A 118 2.77 -18.03 -5.09
CA PHE A 118 3.11 -17.33 -3.85
C PHE A 118 3.29 -15.84 -4.12
N SER A 119 3.31 -15.05 -3.06
CA SER A 119 3.41 -13.60 -3.11
C SER A 119 4.69 -13.16 -2.42
N SER A 120 5.43 -12.27 -3.05
CA SER A 120 6.52 -11.51 -2.42
C SER A 120 6.16 -10.03 -2.40
N TRP A 121 6.46 -9.37 -1.30
CA TRP A 121 6.13 -7.96 -1.07
C TRP A 121 7.33 -7.09 -1.39
N TYR A 122 7.08 -5.96 -2.02
CA TYR A 122 8.12 -5.03 -2.42
C TYR A 122 7.88 -3.68 -1.78
N PHE A 123 8.95 -3.11 -1.24
CA PHE A 123 9.02 -1.70 -0.87
C PHE A 123 10.44 -1.19 -1.16
N GLY A 124 10.57 -0.21 -2.04
CA GLY A 124 11.88 0.33 -2.38
C GLY A 124 11.87 1.25 -3.60
N PRO A 125 13.04 1.78 -4.00
CA PRO A 125 13.19 2.62 -5.18
C PRO A 125 12.90 1.84 -6.47
N ILE A 126 12.09 2.38 -7.39
CA ILE A 126 11.74 1.66 -8.63
C ILE A 126 12.95 1.20 -9.45
N SER A 127 14.08 1.91 -9.35
CA SER A 127 15.36 1.53 -9.97
C SER A 127 15.84 0.14 -9.55
N ASP A 128 15.51 -0.26 -8.33
CA ASP A 128 16.02 -1.49 -7.71
C ASP A 128 15.04 -2.65 -7.88
N PHE A 129 13.86 -2.39 -8.45
CA PHE A 129 12.80 -3.39 -8.60
C PHE A 129 13.23 -4.56 -9.50
N GLY A 130 14.02 -4.31 -10.55
CA GLY A 130 14.53 -5.36 -11.43
C GLY A 130 15.54 -6.29 -10.75
N ASP A 131 16.44 -5.73 -9.95
CA ASP A 131 17.42 -6.50 -9.18
C ASP A 131 16.72 -7.29 -8.07
N TRP A 132 15.77 -6.67 -7.37
CA TRP A 132 14.93 -7.34 -6.38
C TRP A 132 14.13 -8.50 -6.99
N LEU A 133 13.50 -8.30 -8.16
CA LEU A 133 12.78 -9.36 -8.87
C LEU A 133 13.69 -10.55 -9.21
N SER A 134 14.91 -10.26 -9.66
CA SER A 134 15.91 -11.27 -10.00
C SER A 134 16.34 -12.06 -8.76
N ALA A 135 16.57 -11.37 -7.64
CA ALA A 135 16.91 -12.00 -6.37
C ALA A 135 15.78 -12.87 -5.82
N GLU A 136 14.54 -12.39 -5.83
CA GLU A 136 13.37 -13.17 -5.39
C GLU A 136 13.11 -14.38 -6.29
N THR A 137 13.32 -14.24 -7.60
CA THR A 137 13.23 -15.38 -8.54
C THR A 137 14.29 -16.43 -8.21
N ALA A 138 15.55 -16.02 -8.05
CA ALA A 138 16.65 -16.94 -7.74
C ALA A 138 16.45 -17.63 -6.38
N LYS A 139 15.97 -16.89 -5.37
CA LYS A 139 15.62 -17.44 -4.06
C LYS A 139 14.54 -18.52 -4.19
N ALA A 140 13.46 -18.22 -4.90
CA ALA A 140 12.39 -19.18 -5.11
C ALA A 140 12.87 -20.43 -5.86
N GLU A 141 13.68 -20.28 -6.90
CA GLU A 141 14.26 -21.41 -7.63
C GLU A 141 15.19 -22.27 -6.74
N GLY A 142 15.94 -21.63 -5.83
CA GLY A 142 16.76 -22.33 -4.84
C GLY A 142 15.96 -23.11 -3.81
N GLU A 143 14.88 -22.53 -3.28
CA GLU A 143 14.00 -23.16 -2.28
C GLU A 143 13.23 -24.38 -2.84
N TYR A 144 12.86 -24.34 -4.13
CA TYR A 144 12.03 -25.38 -4.76
C TYR A 144 12.80 -26.28 -5.77
N GLN A 145 14.07 -26.59 -5.46
CA GLN A 145 14.86 -27.60 -6.18
C GLN A 145 15.09 -27.32 -7.68
N GLY A 146 15.30 -26.04 -8.05
CA GLY A 146 15.68 -25.65 -9.41
C GLY A 146 14.51 -25.62 -10.41
N LEU A 147 13.28 -25.64 -9.91
CA LEU A 147 12.10 -25.45 -10.74
C LEU A 147 11.85 -23.96 -10.96
N ARG A 148 11.62 -23.59 -12.22
CA ARG A 148 11.54 -22.19 -12.66
C ARG A 148 10.37 -21.46 -11.99
N ALA A 149 10.68 -20.39 -11.27
CA ALA A 149 9.71 -19.43 -10.79
C ALA A 149 9.57 -18.30 -11.82
N SER A 150 8.37 -17.76 -12.00
CA SER A 150 8.17 -16.61 -12.90
C SER A 150 7.13 -15.65 -12.34
N PRO A 151 7.36 -14.32 -12.43
CA PRO A 151 6.36 -13.35 -12.04
C PRO A 151 5.18 -13.44 -13.01
N VAL A 152 3.97 -13.62 -12.49
CA VAL A 152 2.74 -13.70 -13.28
C VAL A 152 1.84 -12.49 -13.12
N ARG A 153 1.97 -11.76 -12.01
CA ARG A 153 1.27 -10.49 -11.77
C ARG A 153 2.12 -9.58 -10.89
N THR A 154 2.11 -8.30 -11.20
CA THR A 154 2.79 -7.26 -10.43
C THR A 154 1.82 -6.13 -10.19
N PHE A 155 1.66 -5.74 -8.93
CA PHE A 155 0.87 -4.58 -8.53
C PHE A 155 1.77 -3.69 -7.68
N LEU A 156 2.00 -2.47 -8.15
CA LEU A 156 2.82 -1.49 -7.46
C LEU A 156 2.07 -0.16 -7.43
N ALA A 157 2.18 0.54 -6.31
CA ALA A 157 1.71 1.92 -6.17
C ALA A 157 2.87 2.82 -5.76
N ASN A 158 2.91 4.03 -6.34
CA ASN A 158 3.97 4.99 -6.08
C ASN A 158 3.78 5.63 -4.70
N ALA A 159 4.53 5.13 -3.73
CA ALA A 159 4.48 5.54 -2.33
C ALA A 159 4.99 6.98 -2.16
N SER A 160 6.02 7.38 -2.90
CA SER A 160 6.55 8.74 -2.83
C SER A 160 5.54 9.78 -3.32
N ARG A 161 4.83 9.50 -4.42
CA ARG A 161 3.74 10.34 -4.94
C ARG A 161 2.61 10.44 -3.92
N ALA A 162 2.18 9.31 -3.34
CA ALA A 162 1.13 9.30 -2.33
C ALA A 162 1.52 10.11 -1.08
N ALA A 163 2.76 9.98 -0.61
CA ALA A 163 3.29 10.75 0.53
C ALA A 163 3.35 12.25 0.22
N ALA A 164 3.88 12.64 -0.94
CA ALA A 164 3.93 14.03 -1.37
C ALA A 164 2.52 14.65 -1.48
N PHE A 165 1.56 13.90 -2.01
CA PHE A 165 0.17 14.31 -2.09
C PHE A 165 -0.43 14.56 -0.70
N VAL A 166 -0.28 13.61 0.22
CA VAL A 166 -0.82 13.71 1.58
C VAL A 166 -0.20 14.89 2.34
N ARG A 167 1.13 15.07 2.26
CA ARG A 167 1.81 16.23 2.86
C ARG A 167 1.27 17.55 2.33
N ARG A 168 1.13 17.68 1.01
CA ARG A 168 0.59 18.90 0.38
C ARG A 168 -0.83 19.20 0.88
N ARG A 169 -1.72 18.20 0.90
CA ARG A 169 -3.10 18.37 1.40
C ARG A 169 -3.13 18.70 2.90
N ALA A 170 -2.25 18.10 3.69
CA ALA A 170 -2.13 18.40 5.11
C ALA A 170 -1.74 19.87 5.35
N PHE A 171 -0.75 20.36 4.59
CA PHE A 171 -0.33 21.76 4.61
C PHE A 171 -1.45 22.72 4.20
N GLU A 172 -2.17 22.42 3.10
CA GLU A 172 -3.35 23.18 2.67
C GLU A 172 -4.44 23.25 3.75
N HIS A 173 -4.52 22.25 4.61
CA HIS A 173 -5.49 22.17 5.71
C HIS A 173 -4.97 22.76 7.03
N GLY A 174 -3.79 23.38 7.04
CA GLY A 174 -3.17 23.97 8.23
C GLY A 174 -2.71 22.95 9.27
N LEU A 175 -2.49 21.69 8.87
CA LEU A 175 -1.90 20.67 9.74
C LEU A 175 -0.37 20.81 9.73
N PRO A 176 0.31 20.57 10.87
CA PRO A 176 1.76 20.69 10.93
C PRO A 176 2.45 19.71 9.98
N GLU A 177 3.46 20.20 9.25
CA GLU A 177 4.40 19.34 8.51
C GLU A 177 5.26 18.58 9.52
N GLY A 178 4.91 17.33 9.83
CA GLY A 178 5.88 16.40 10.42
C GLY A 178 6.35 16.74 11.84
N SER A 179 5.54 16.41 12.85
CA SER A 179 6.13 15.88 14.09
C SER A 179 6.26 14.38 13.89
N ASP A 180 7.50 13.89 13.81
CA ASP A 180 7.94 12.50 13.63
C ASP A 180 6.86 11.43 13.86
N PHE A 181 6.30 10.87 12.78
CA PHE A 181 5.16 9.95 12.85
C PHE A 181 5.59 8.47 12.91
N SER A 182 6.89 8.19 13.07
CA SER A 182 7.41 6.82 13.26
C SER A 182 7.75 6.46 14.71
N GLU A 183 7.75 7.40 15.65
CA GLU A 183 8.03 7.11 17.06
C GLU A 183 6.76 6.83 17.86
N ALA A 184 6.09 5.72 17.54
CA ALA A 184 5.17 5.03 18.44
C ALA A 184 4.99 3.56 17.98
N ILE A 185 6.08 2.79 17.99
CA ILE A 185 6.04 1.33 18.11
C ILE A 185 7.06 0.93 19.17
#